data_AF-Q0C1G9-F1
#
_entry.id   AF-Q0C1G9-F1
#
_cell.length_a   1.000
_cell.length_b   1.000
_cell.length_c   1.000
_cell.angle_alpha   90.00
_cell.angle_beta   90.00
_cell.angle_gamma   90.00
#
_symmetry.space_group_name_H-M   'P 1'
#
loop_
_entity.id
_entity.type
_entity.pdbx_description
1 polymer ?
#
loop_
_entity_poly.entity_id
_entity_poly.type
_entity_poly.pdbx_seq_one_letter_code
_entity_poly.pdbx_strand_id
1 'polypeptide(L)' 'MRFLSLRDVLDRLTISRSLLYELIKDPVQPFPAPIHIGRRSVWVENEVESYMRAVLSTARR' A
#
# COMPACT_ATOMS: atom_id res chain seq x y z
N MET A 1 9.89 12.55 3.39
CA MET A 1 8.85 11.99 2.50
C MET A 1 9.53 11.32 1.32
N ARG A 2 9.21 10.05 1.07
CA ARG A 2 9.76 9.25 -0.04
C ARG A 2 8.60 8.66 -0.84
N PHE A 3 8.70 8.72 -2.15
CA PHE A 3 7.78 8.02 -3.05
C PHE A 3 8.29 6.61 -3.34
N LEU A 4 7.38 5.64 -3.25
CA LEU A 4 7.61 4.25 -3.60
C LEU A 4 6.98 3.96 -4.95
N SER A 5 7.72 3.27 -5.81
CA SER A 5 7.15 2.69 -7.03
C SER A 5 6.25 1.52 -6.70
N LEU A 6 5.46 1.08 -7.66
CA LEU A 6 4.68 -0.15 -7.51
C LEU A 6 5.55 -1.36 -7.16
N ARG A 7 6.75 -1.48 -7.75
CA ARG A 7 7.66 -2.58 -7.41
C ARG A 7 8.07 -2.52 -5.94
N ASP A 8 8.46 -1.34 -5.45
CA ASP A 8 8.85 -1.16 -4.05
C ASP A 8 7.71 -1.54 -3.08
N VAL A 9 6.47 -1.19 -3.43
CA VAL A 9 5.28 -1.55 -2.61
C VAL A 9 5.05 -3.06 -2.59
N LEU A 10 5.11 -3.73 -3.75
CA LEU A 10 4.91 -5.18 -3.84
C LEU A 10 6.00 -5.94 -3.09
N ASP A 11 7.26 -5.52 -3.24
CA ASP A 11 8.40 -6.14 -2.56
C ASP A 11 8.28 -5.97 -1.04
N ARG A 12 7.90 -4.78 -0.57
CA ARG A 12 7.76 -4.47 0.86
C ARG A 12 6.63 -5.24 1.55
N LEU A 13 5.53 -5.49 0.85
CA LEU A 13 4.38 -6.23 1.37
C LEU A 13 4.45 -7.73 1.08
N THR A 14 5.35 -8.16 0.18
CA THR A 14 5.45 -9.54 -0.31
C THR A 14 4.11 -10.05 -0.88
N ILE A 15 3.46 -9.23 -1.70
CA ILE A 15 2.15 -9.55 -2.33
C ILE A 15 2.17 -9.41 -3.84
N SER A 16 1.19 -10.03 -4.49
CA SER A 16 0.97 -9.86 -5.92
C SER A 16 0.36 -8.49 -6.25
N ARG A 17 0.53 -8.07 -7.52
CA ARG A 17 -0.10 -6.86 -8.05
C ARG A 17 -1.63 -6.90 -7.96
N SER A 18 -2.25 -8.05 -8.25
CA SER A 18 -3.71 -8.18 -8.20
C SER A 18 -4.22 -7.99 -6.79
N LEU A 19 -3.57 -8.62 -5.81
CA LEU A 19 -3.93 -8.50 -4.40
C LEU A 19 -3.78 -7.05 -3.92
N LEU A 20 -2.72 -6.33 -4.32
CA LEU A 20 -2.61 -4.91 -4.01
C LEU A 20 -3.83 -4.10 -4.47
N TYR A 21 -4.31 -4.33 -5.70
CA TYR A 21 -5.49 -3.61 -6.22
C TYR A 21 -6.81 -4.04 -5.57
N GLU A 22 -6.90 -5.29 -5.07
CA GLU A 22 -8.01 -5.73 -4.23
C GLU A 22 -7.99 -5.01 -2.88
N LEU A 23 -6.82 -4.93 -2.22
CA LEU A 23 -6.65 -4.23 -0.95
C LEU A 23 -6.93 -2.72 -1.06
N ILE A 24 -6.62 -2.09 -2.19
CA ILE A 24 -7.00 -0.68 -2.44
C ILE A 24 -8.53 -0.49 -2.41
N LYS A 25 -9.29 -1.53 -2.77
CA LYS A 25 -10.76 -1.52 -2.81
C LYS A 25 -11.40 -2.07 -1.53
N ASP A 26 -10.60 -2.49 -0.54
CA ASP A 26 -11.11 -3.05 0.70
C ASP A 26 -11.98 -2.02 1.45
N PRO A 27 -13.25 -2.34 1.77
CA PRO A 27 -14.16 -1.37 2.39
C PRO A 27 -13.93 -1.14 3.89
N VAL A 28 -13.14 -2.00 4.54
CA VAL A 28 -12.89 -1.98 5.99
C VAL A 28 -11.54 -1.34 6.30
N GLN A 29 -10.49 -1.77 5.61
CA GLN A 29 -9.13 -1.31 5.82
C GLN A 29 -8.44 -1.18 4.45
N PRO A 30 -8.76 -0.12 3.67
CA PRO A 30 -8.20 0.07 2.34
C PRO A 30 -6.70 0.34 2.38
N PHE A 31 -5.97 -0.26 1.45
CA PHE A 31 -4.60 0.16 1.14
C PHE A 31 -4.61 1.54 0.47
N PRO A 32 -3.62 2.41 0.73
CA PRO A 32 -3.57 3.75 0.13
C PRO A 32 -3.64 3.71 -1.41
N ALA A 33 -4.47 4.56 -2.00
CA ALA A 33 -4.53 4.72 -3.44
C ALA A 33 -3.24 5.40 -3.97
N PRO A 34 -2.80 5.08 -5.20
CA PRO A 34 -1.61 5.71 -5.76
C PRO A 34 -1.82 7.20 -6.06
N ILE A 35 -0.78 7.98 -5.81
CA ILE A 35 -0.62 9.34 -6.33
C ILE A 35 -0.07 9.24 -7.75
N HIS A 36 -0.65 10.03 -8.66
CA HIS A 36 -0.22 10.07 -10.05
C HIS A 36 0.75 11.23 -10.27
N ILE A 37 2.00 10.92 -10.65
CA ILE A 37 3.02 11.90 -11.06
C ILE A 37 3.30 11.65 -12.54
N GLY A 38 2.66 12.44 -13.41
CA GLY A 38 2.65 12.21 -14.85
C GLY A 38 2.05 10.84 -15.18
N ARG A 39 2.85 9.95 -15.79
CA ARG A 39 2.44 8.58 -16.14
C ARG A 39 2.76 7.54 -15.06
N ARG A 40 3.34 7.95 -13.93
CA ARG A 40 3.76 7.04 -12.87
C ARG A 40 2.78 7.09 -11.71
N SER A 41 2.34 5.91 -11.27
CA SER A 41 1.68 5.72 -9.99
C SER A 41 2.73 5.50 -8.91
N VAL A 42 2.67 6.27 -7.83
CA VAL A 42 3.57 6.20 -6.68
C VAL A 42 2.79 6.22 -5.38
N TRP A 43 3.39 5.72 -4.31
CA TRP A 43 2.83 5.72 -2.96
C TRP A 43 3.73 6.48 -1.99
N VAL A 44 3.16 7.11 -0.98
CA VAL A 44 3.97 7.74 0.08
C VAL A 44 4.39 6.65 1.06
N GLU A 45 5.70 6.54 1.31
CA GLU A 45 6.26 5.51 2.19
C GLU A 45 5.58 5.45 3.57
N ASN A 46 5.30 6.59 4.18
CA ASN A 46 4.67 6.65 5.50
C ASN A 46 3.21 6.14 5.51
N GLU A 47 2.47 6.27 4.40
CA GLU A 47 1.11 5.73 4.28
C GLU A 47 1.15 4.20 4.20
N VAL A 48 2.10 3.66 3.42
CA VAL A 48 2.34 2.22 3.33
C VAL A 48 2.72 1.64 4.70
N GLU A 49 3.62 2.29 5.43
CA GLU A 49 3.98 1.87 6.78
C GLU A 49 2.82 1.95 7.77
N SER A 50 1.99 2.98 7.64
CA SER A 50 0.81 3.15 8.50
C SER A 50 -0.22 2.05 8.26
N TYR A 51 -0.42 1.66 7.01
CA TYR A 51 -1.23 0.48 6.68
C TYR A 51 -0.66 -0.80 7.31
N MET A 52 0.66 -1.05 7.18
CA MET A 52 1.31 -2.23 7.78
C MET A 52 1.12 -2.26 9.30
N ARG A 53 1.26 -1.12 9.98
CA ARG A 53 1.00 -1.01 11.43
C ARG A 53 -0.45 -1.32 11.77
N ALA A 54 -1.40 -0.86 10.96
CA ALA A 54 -2.81 -1.12 11.16
C ALA A 54 -3.14 -2.62 10.99
N VAL A 55 -2.59 -3.28 9.97
CA VAL A 55 -2.70 -4.74 9.78
C VAL A 55 -2.16 -5.50 10.98
N LEU A 56 -0.97 -5.12 11.48
CA LEU A 56 -0.38 -5.75 12.68
C LEU A 56 -1.27 -5.58 13.92
N SER A 57 -1.89 -4.41 14.08
CA SER A 57 -2.78 -4.13 15.22
C SER A 57 -4.06 -4.94 15.18
N THR A 58 -4.60 -5.21 13.99
CA THR A 58 -5.77 -6.06 13.79
C THR A 58 -5.42 -7.54 13.99
N ALA A 59 -4.30 -8.00 13.44
CA ALA A 59 -3.90 -9.40 13.47
C ALA A 59 -3.45 -9.91 14.84
N ARG A 60 -3.04 -9.01 15.75
CA ARG A 60 -2.57 -9.34 17.11
C ARG A 60 -3.61 -9.02 18.19
N ARG A 61 -4.88 -8.84 17.79
CA ARG A 61 -6.02 -8.61 18.69
C ARG A 61 -6.77 -9.91 18.90
#